data_AF-A0A3M1IWK4-F1
#
_entry.id   AF-A0A3M1IWK4-F1
#
_cell.length_a   1.000
_cell.length_b   1.000
_cell.length_c   1.000
_cell.angle_alpha   90.00
_cell.angle_beta   90.00
_cell.angle_gamma   90.00
#
_symmetry.space_group_name_H-M   'P 1'
#
loop_
_entity.id
_entity.type
_entity.pdbx_description
1 polymer ?
#
loop_
_entity_poly.entity_id
_entity_poly.type
_entity_poly.pdbx_seq_one_letter_code
_entity_poly.pdbx_strand_id
1 'polypeptide(L)'
;KMLVAKNLKEVENTFAIELSNYWRTHYRFGKESKASSKALGRPRIHLLVSNIIAPFLFFYGQQHDDQKYKDRALQLFEELPAERNHIVDQWQELGMEVRRAAQSQALLELKKSYCDQKRCLSCALGCHILQRAPAVREDAPLYLPQWWLDSEEKGKLAS
;
A
#
# COMPACT_ATOMS: atom_id res chain seq x y z
N LYS A 1 11.05 -17.92 -1.45
CA LYS A 1 12.00 -16.77 -1.36
C LYS A 1 11.32 -15.51 -0.82
N MET A 2 10.23 -15.01 -1.42
CA MET A 2 9.56 -13.78 -0.94
C MET A 2 8.94 -13.90 0.47
N LEU A 3 8.53 -15.10 0.90
CA LEU A 3 8.11 -15.35 2.28
C LEU A 3 9.24 -15.18 3.31
N VAL A 4 10.51 -15.22 2.88
CA VAL A 4 11.70 -15.19 3.76
C VAL A 4 12.34 -13.82 3.87
N ALA A 5 12.27 -12.98 2.82
CA ALA A 5 12.74 -11.59 2.89
C ALA A 5 12.16 -10.91 4.14
N LYS A 6 12.78 -9.91 4.77
CA LYS A 6 12.24 -9.32 6.01
C LYS A 6 11.70 -7.91 5.82
N ASN A 7 12.28 -7.18 4.88
CA ASN A 7 12.02 -5.77 4.63
C ASN A 7 12.11 -5.49 3.12
N LEU A 8 11.78 -4.26 2.72
CA LEU A 8 11.82 -3.81 1.34
C LEU A 8 13.20 -4.00 0.70
N LYS A 9 14.28 -3.73 1.44
CA LYS A 9 15.66 -3.87 0.95
C LYS A 9 15.99 -5.31 0.55
N GLU A 10 15.58 -6.29 1.35
CA GLU A 10 15.76 -7.71 1.03
C GLU A 10 14.91 -8.14 -0.17
N VAL A 11 13.71 -7.57 -0.31
CA VAL A 11 12.87 -7.79 -1.51
C VAL A 11 13.58 -7.22 -2.75
N GLU A 12 14.07 -5.99 -2.70
CA GLU A 12 14.84 -5.35 -3.79
C GLU A 12 16.06 -6.19 -4.18
N ASN A 13 16.84 -6.66 -3.21
CA ASN A 13 17.99 -7.52 -3.45
C ASN A 13 17.60 -8.86 -4.11
N THR A 14 16.41 -9.40 -3.80
CA THR A 14 15.95 -10.65 -4.42
C THR A 14 15.65 -10.47 -5.91
N PHE A 15 15.29 -9.26 -6.35
CA PHE A 15 15.08 -8.93 -7.76
C PHE A 15 16.33 -8.45 -8.49
N ALA A 16 17.46 -8.28 -7.79
CA ALA A 16 18.76 -7.98 -8.37
C ALA A 16 19.38 -9.26 -8.99
N ILE A 17 18.73 -9.81 -10.02
CA ILE A 17 19.17 -10.99 -10.75
C ILE A 17 19.68 -10.57 -12.13
N GLU A 18 20.85 -11.07 -12.53
CA GLU A 18 21.34 -10.94 -13.89
C GLU A 18 20.67 -11.97 -14.81
N LEU A 19 20.09 -11.51 -15.91
CA LEU A 19 19.52 -12.41 -16.91
C LEU A 19 20.61 -13.22 -17.64
N SER A 20 20.23 -14.41 -18.10
CA SER A 20 21.09 -15.29 -18.90
C SER A 20 21.58 -14.60 -20.18
N ASN A 21 22.73 -15.04 -20.68
CA ASN A 21 23.44 -14.42 -21.81
C ASN A 21 22.54 -14.18 -23.04
N TYR A 22 21.60 -15.09 -23.32
CA TYR A 22 20.66 -14.96 -24.43
C TYR A 22 19.86 -13.64 -24.37
N TRP A 23 19.29 -13.34 -23.20
CA TRP A 23 18.46 -12.16 -23.02
C TRP A 23 19.26 -10.86 -22.99
N ARG A 24 20.59 -10.90 -22.81
CA ARG A 24 21.42 -9.70 -22.91
C ARG A 24 21.38 -9.10 -24.32
N THR A 25 21.35 -9.95 -25.35
CA THR A 25 21.36 -9.52 -26.75
C THR A 25 20.03 -9.73 -27.47
N HIS A 26 19.04 -10.43 -26.90
CA HIS A 26 17.76 -10.67 -27.56
C HIS A 26 16.60 -10.01 -26.80
N TYR A 27 16.08 -8.88 -27.28
CA TYR A 27 14.82 -8.30 -26.75
C TYR A 27 13.59 -9.05 -27.26
N ARG A 28 13.65 -9.56 -28.49
CA ARG A 28 12.64 -10.43 -29.08
C ARG A 28 13.29 -11.80 -29.33
N PHE A 29 12.49 -12.85 -29.27
CA PHE A 29 12.98 -14.18 -29.63
C PHE A 29 13.58 -14.19 -31.04
N GLY A 30 14.75 -14.81 -31.16
CA GLY A 30 15.45 -15.01 -32.43
C GLY A 30 16.00 -13.75 -33.11
N LYS A 31 15.81 -12.56 -32.53
CA LYS A 31 16.36 -11.30 -33.08
C LYS A 31 17.40 -10.69 -32.15
N GLU A 32 18.63 -10.66 -32.62
CA GLU A 32 19.73 -10.01 -31.93
C GLU A 32 19.58 -8.47 -31.94
N SER A 33 20.03 -7.86 -30.86
CA SER A 33 19.94 -6.44 -30.54
C SER A 33 21.15 -6.05 -29.69
N LYS A 34 21.41 -4.74 -29.57
CA LYS A 34 22.52 -4.25 -28.75
C LYS A 34 22.42 -4.78 -27.32
N ALA A 35 23.56 -5.23 -26.78
CA ALA A 35 23.63 -5.74 -25.43
C ALA A 35 23.17 -4.67 -24.42
N SER A 36 22.29 -5.06 -23.50
CA SER A 36 21.78 -4.16 -22.45
C SER A 36 21.64 -4.91 -21.12
N SER A 37 21.91 -4.21 -20.02
CA SER A 37 21.60 -4.73 -18.69
C SER A 37 20.08 -4.77 -18.53
N LYS A 38 19.55 -5.97 -18.35
CA LYS A 38 18.12 -6.17 -18.17
C LYS A 38 17.84 -6.53 -16.72
N ALA A 39 17.98 -5.52 -15.86
CA ALA A 39 17.58 -5.57 -14.46
C ALA A 39 16.22 -4.89 -14.27
N LEU A 40 15.45 -5.32 -13.28
CA LEU A 40 14.22 -4.63 -12.90
C LEU A 40 14.57 -3.33 -12.17
N GLY A 41 14.07 -2.21 -12.67
CA GLY A 41 14.19 -0.93 -11.96
C GLY A 41 13.38 -0.93 -10.66
N ARG A 42 13.86 -0.19 -9.65
CA ARG A 42 13.17 -0.03 -8.35
C ARG A 42 11.67 0.29 -8.48
N PRO A 43 11.22 1.21 -9.35
CA PRO A 43 9.78 1.50 -9.48
C PRO A 43 8.94 0.28 -9.87
N ARG A 44 9.48 -0.62 -10.71
CA ARG A 44 8.77 -1.86 -11.08
C ARG A 44 8.73 -2.85 -9.93
N ILE A 45 9.83 -2.95 -9.17
CA ILE A 45 9.87 -3.79 -7.97
C ILE A 45 8.84 -3.28 -6.96
N HIS A 46 8.79 -1.97 -6.71
CA HIS A 46 7.83 -1.34 -5.79
C HIS A 46 6.38 -1.60 -6.23
N LEU A 47 6.09 -1.54 -7.53
CA LEU A 47 4.76 -1.88 -8.06
C LEU A 47 4.39 -3.36 -7.79
N LEU A 48 5.34 -4.28 -7.97
CA LEU A 48 5.14 -5.70 -7.61
C LEU A 48 4.96 -5.87 -6.10
N VAL A 49 5.69 -5.11 -5.28
CA VAL A 49 5.55 -5.18 -3.82
C VAL A 49 4.15 -4.75 -3.41
N SER A 50 3.67 -3.61 -3.88
CA SER A 50 2.35 -3.04 -3.54
C SER A 50 1.20 -3.93 -4.04
N ASN A 51 1.24 -4.40 -5.29
CA ASN A 51 0.10 -5.09 -5.90
C ASN A 51 0.08 -6.61 -5.67
N ILE A 52 1.24 -7.23 -5.40
CA ILE A 52 1.35 -8.69 -5.38
C ILE A 52 1.94 -9.15 -4.05
N ILE A 53 3.13 -8.68 -3.69
CA ILE A 53 3.86 -9.27 -2.55
C ILE A 53 3.18 -8.96 -1.23
N ALA A 54 2.89 -7.69 -0.94
CA ALA A 54 2.26 -7.31 0.33
C ALA A 54 0.84 -7.88 0.47
N PRO A 55 -0.06 -7.79 -0.54
CA PRO A 55 -1.39 -8.40 -0.45
C PRO A 55 -1.35 -9.91 -0.27
N PHE A 56 -0.47 -10.62 -1.00
CA PHE A 56 -0.31 -12.06 -0.86
C PHE A 56 0.25 -12.43 0.52
N LEU A 57 1.22 -11.67 1.04
CA LEU A 57 1.81 -11.89 2.35
C LEU A 57 0.78 -11.71 3.47
N PHE A 58 -0.06 -10.67 3.37
CA PHE A 58 -1.14 -10.42 4.32
C PHE A 58 -2.17 -11.56 4.27
N PHE A 59 -2.62 -11.94 3.07
CA PHE A 59 -3.55 -13.06 2.89
C PHE A 59 -2.98 -14.37 3.45
N TYR A 60 -1.71 -14.67 3.21
CA TYR A 60 -1.03 -15.83 3.77
C TYR A 60 -1.07 -15.83 5.31
N GLY A 61 -0.72 -14.69 5.93
CA GLY A 61 -0.81 -14.53 7.38
C GLY A 61 -2.23 -14.68 7.91
N GLN A 62 -3.24 -14.23 7.17
CA GLN A 62 -4.64 -14.41 7.52
C GLN A 62 -5.09 -15.88 7.45
N GLN A 63 -4.74 -16.60 6.38
CA GLN A 63 -5.11 -18.02 6.20
C GLN A 63 -4.47 -18.94 7.24
N HIS A 64 -3.28 -18.58 7.74
CA HIS A 64 -2.54 -19.37 8.72
C HIS A 64 -2.61 -18.83 10.15
N ASP A 65 -3.42 -17.79 10.38
CA ASP A 65 -3.49 -17.03 11.63
C ASP A 65 -2.11 -16.63 12.21
N ASP A 66 -1.20 -16.24 11.31
CA ASP A 66 0.16 -15.83 11.65
C ASP A 66 0.30 -14.31 11.50
N GLN A 67 0.31 -13.62 12.65
CA GLN A 67 0.39 -12.17 12.72
C GLN A 67 1.70 -11.61 12.14
N LYS A 68 2.80 -12.38 12.19
CA LYS A 68 4.11 -11.94 11.68
C LYS A 68 4.05 -11.59 10.20
N TYR A 69 3.28 -12.33 9.40
CA TYR A 69 3.15 -12.07 7.97
C TYR A 69 2.22 -10.88 7.68
N LYS A 70 1.17 -10.70 8.49
CA LYS A 70 0.28 -9.54 8.43
C LYS A 70 1.05 -8.25 8.73
N ASP A 71 1.78 -8.22 9.84
CA ASP A 71 2.58 -7.06 10.25
C ASP A 71 3.65 -6.73 9.22
N ARG A 72 4.32 -7.76 8.69
CA ARG A 72 5.33 -7.55 7.66
C ARG A 72 4.74 -6.99 6.36
N ALA A 73 3.53 -7.39 5.97
CA ALA A 73 2.85 -6.81 4.81
C ALA A 73 2.58 -5.31 5.04
N LEU A 74 2.12 -4.93 6.23
CA LEU A 74 1.92 -3.53 6.61
C LEU A 74 3.25 -2.76 6.63
N GLN A 75 4.31 -3.34 7.19
CA GLN A 75 5.65 -2.75 7.19
C GLN A 75 6.15 -2.47 5.77
N LEU A 76 5.90 -3.35 4.80
CA LEU A 76 6.27 -3.08 3.41
C LEU A 76 5.57 -1.82 2.86
N PHE A 77 4.30 -1.59 3.20
CA PHE A 77 3.59 -0.37 2.81
C PHE A 77 4.11 0.89 3.53
N GLU A 78 4.59 0.76 4.76
CA GLU A 78 5.21 1.86 5.51
C GLU A 78 6.62 2.21 4.99
N GLU A 79 7.36 1.23 4.46
CA GLU A 79 8.69 1.44 3.89
C GLU A 79 8.63 2.01 2.47
N LEU A 80 7.65 1.59 1.67
CA LEU A 80 7.48 2.04 0.28
C LEU A 80 7.14 3.54 0.20
N PRO A 81 7.64 4.25 -0.83
CA PRO A 81 7.20 5.62 -1.10
C PRO A 81 5.72 5.65 -1.52
N ALA A 82 5.07 6.79 -1.29
CA ALA A 82 3.71 7.02 -1.77
C ALA A 82 3.57 6.77 -3.28
N GLU A 83 2.43 6.20 -3.65
CA GLU A 83 2.10 5.99 -5.06
C GLU A 83 1.84 7.32 -5.76
N ARG A 84 2.31 7.42 -7.00
CA ARG A 84 2.10 8.60 -7.84
C ARG A 84 0.90 8.39 -8.73
N ASN A 85 -0.21 9.01 -8.38
CA ASN A 85 -1.42 9.01 -9.19
C ASN A 85 -2.24 10.27 -8.90
N HIS A 86 -3.10 10.63 -9.86
CA HIS A 86 -3.91 11.85 -9.81
C HIS A 86 -4.84 11.95 -8.58
N ILE A 87 -5.24 10.83 -7.98
CA ILE A 87 -6.07 10.83 -6.77
C ILE A 87 -5.24 11.27 -5.57
N VAL A 88 -4.02 10.73 -5.43
CA VAL A 88 -3.09 11.12 -4.37
C VAL A 88 -2.70 12.59 -4.52
N ASP A 89 -2.46 13.04 -5.75
CA ASP A 89 -2.14 14.44 -6.04
C ASP A 89 -3.27 15.38 -5.55
N GLN A 90 -4.54 15.04 -5.82
CA GLN A 90 -5.70 15.81 -5.33
C GLN A 90 -5.78 15.85 -3.79
N TRP A 91 -5.46 14.74 -3.11
CA TRP A 91 -5.41 14.75 -1.64
C TRP A 91 -4.29 15.66 -1.11
N GLN A 92 -3.14 15.68 -1.78
CA GLN A 92 -2.03 16.55 -1.42
C GLN A 92 -2.37 18.04 -1.65
N GLU A 93 -3.09 18.37 -2.72
CA GLU A 93 -3.62 19.72 -2.98
C GLU A 93 -4.56 20.20 -1.86
N LEU A 94 -5.29 19.28 -1.23
CA LEU A 94 -6.14 19.54 -0.05
C LEU A 94 -5.36 19.64 1.26
N GLY A 95 -4.03 19.53 1.23
CA GLY A 95 -3.14 19.64 2.38
C GLY A 95 -2.82 18.32 3.10
N MET A 96 -3.20 17.17 2.53
CA MET A 96 -2.85 15.87 3.13
C MET A 96 -1.39 15.52 2.88
N GLU A 97 -0.67 15.19 3.94
CA GLU A 97 0.70 14.71 3.83
C GLU A 97 0.74 13.21 3.47
N VAL A 98 1.14 12.90 2.23
CA VAL A 98 1.22 11.51 1.73
C VAL A 98 2.68 11.21 1.33
N ARG A 99 3.41 10.51 2.19
CA ARG A 99 4.83 10.14 2.00
C ARG A 99 5.04 8.66 1.74
N ARG A 100 4.16 7.80 2.27
CA ARG A 100 4.30 6.34 2.23
C ARG A 100 3.16 5.65 1.48
N ALA A 101 3.43 4.45 0.97
CA ALA A 101 2.42 3.67 0.27
C ALA A 101 1.21 3.35 1.15
N ALA A 102 1.42 3.10 2.46
CA ALA A 102 0.35 2.89 3.43
C ALA A 102 -0.67 4.05 3.43
N GLN A 103 -0.18 5.29 3.40
CA GLN A 103 -1.04 6.49 3.39
C GLN A 103 -1.76 6.63 2.05
N SER A 104 -1.06 6.50 0.92
CA SER A 104 -1.71 6.59 -0.39
C SER A 104 -2.76 5.49 -0.58
N GLN A 105 -2.48 4.27 -0.12
CA GLN A 105 -3.42 3.14 -0.20
C GLN A 105 -4.65 3.37 0.68
N ALA A 106 -4.47 3.87 1.91
CA ALA A 106 -5.60 4.22 2.78
C ALA A 106 -6.51 5.29 2.14
N LEU A 107 -5.93 6.31 1.50
CA LEU A 107 -6.69 7.37 0.84
C LEU A 107 -7.39 6.92 -0.45
N LEU A 108 -6.76 6.03 -1.23
CA LEU A 108 -7.38 5.40 -2.39
C LEU A 108 -8.61 4.58 -1.98
N GLU A 109 -8.47 3.77 -0.94
CA GLU A 109 -9.56 2.95 -0.43
C GLU A 109 -10.66 3.81 0.21
N LEU A 110 -10.30 4.84 0.97
CA LEU A 110 -11.27 5.81 1.52
C LEU A 110 -12.09 6.45 0.41
N LYS A 111 -11.45 6.91 -0.67
CA LYS A 111 -12.13 7.52 -1.80
C LYS A 111 -13.09 6.53 -2.47
N LYS A 112 -12.60 5.33 -2.79
CA LYS A 112 -13.37 4.30 -3.50
C LYS A 112 -14.56 3.78 -2.69
N SER A 113 -14.35 3.51 -1.41
CA SER A 113 -15.34 2.88 -0.53
C SER A 113 -16.31 3.88 0.11
N TYR A 114 -15.96 5.18 0.16
CA TYR A 114 -16.82 6.23 0.73
C TYR A 114 -17.10 7.40 -0.19
N CYS A 115 -16.07 8.15 -0.62
CA CYS A 115 -16.26 9.43 -1.31
C CYS A 115 -17.02 9.26 -2.63
N ASP A 116 -16.61 8.29 -3.45
CA ASP A 116 -17.23 8.03 -4.76
C ASP A 116 -18.67 7.52 -4.62
N GLN A 117 -18.96 6.85 -3.50
CA GLN A 117 -20.29 6.36 -3.15
C GLN A 117 -21.13 7.39 -2.37
N LYS A 118 -20.61 8.60 -2.11
CA LYS A 118 -21.26 9.65 -1.31
C LYS A 118 -21.67 9.20 0.10
N ARG A 119 -20.91 8.27 0.69
CA ARG A 119 -21.18 7.67 2.01
C ARG A 119 -20.67 8.52 3.18
N CYS A 120 -20.72 9.86 3.06
CA CYS A 120 -20.14 10.78 4.05
C CYS A 120 -20.73 10.62 5.46
N LEU A 121 -22.02 10.30 5.58
CA LEU A 121 -22.72 10.07 6.87
C LEU A 121 -22.32 8.77 7.57
N SER A 122 -21.49 7.97 6.92
CA SER A 122 -20.97 6.68 7.37
C SER A 122 -19.43 6.63 7.35
N CYS A 123 -18.77 7.73 6.97
CA CYS A 123 -17.32 7.88 6.92
C CYS A 123 -16.86 8.70 8.12
N ALA A 124 -15.82 8.28 8.84
CA ALA A 124 -15.33 9.02 10.01
C ALA A 124 -14.96 10.47 9.66
N LEU A 125 -14.15 10.65 8.60
CA LEU A 125 -13.74 11.96 8.12
C LEU A 125 -14.93 12.81 7.65
N GLY A 126 -15.87 12.21 6.90
CA GLY A 126 -17.06 12.91 6.42
C GLY A 126 -17.97 13.38 7.55
N CYS A 127 -18.16 12.54 8.56
CA CYS A 127 -18.93 12.85 9.77
C CYS A 127 -18.29 13.98 10.58
N HIS A 128 -16.95 13.96 10.71
CA HIS A 128 -16.21 15.03 11.38
C HIS A 128 -16.32 16.37 10.65
N ILE A 129 -16.17 16.39 9.32
CA ILE A 129 -16.35 17.59 8.49
C ILE A 129 -17.78 18.15 8.63
N LEU A 130 -18.79 17.28 8.71
CA LEU A 130 -20.20 17.65 8.85
C LEU A 130 -20.63 17.88 10.31
N GLN A 131 -19.72 17.75 11.28
CA GLN A 131 -20.00 17.86 12.72
C GLN A 131 -21.15 16.96 13.18
N ARG A 132 -21.12 15.68 12.77
CA ARG A 132 -22.17 14.70 13.05
C ARG A 132 -21.58 13.39 13.57
N ALA A 133 -22.33 12.66 14.40
CA ALA A 133 -22.02 11.28 14.72
C ALA A 133 -22.26 10.34 13.50
N PRO A 134 -21.46 9.27 13.34
CA PRO A 134 -21.63 8.31 12.26
C PRO A 134 -22.94 7.54 12.43
N ALA A 135 -23.63 7.29 11.31
CA ALA A 135 -24.88 6.52 11.31
C ALA A 135 -24.67 4.99 11.38
N VAL A 136 -23.42 4.52 11.39
CA VAL A 136 -23.04 3.12 11.20
C VAL A 136 -22.52 2.51 12.49
N ARG A 137 -22.87 1.24 12.73
CA ARG A 137 -22.46 0.44 13.87
C ARG A 137 -21.05 -0.15 13.68
N GLU A 138 -20.37 -0.46 14.80
CA GLU A 138 -18.99 -0.96 14.83
C GLU A 138 -18.80 -2.30 14.09
N ASP A 139 -19.83 -3.13 14.01
CA ASP A 139 -19.82 -4.44 13.35
C ASP A 139 -19.91 -4.36 11.81
N ALA A 140 -20.08 -3.15 11.25
CA ALA A 140 -20.20 -2.99 9.82
C ALA A 140 -18.84 -3.21 9.10
N PRO A 141 -18.81 -3.88 7.93
CA PRO A 141 -17.58 -4.15 7.16
C PRO A 141 -16.75 -2.94 6.74
N LEU A 142 -17.32 -1.73 6.86
CA LEU A 142 -16.72 -0.45 6.51
C LEU A 142 -17.04 0.57 7.61
N TYR A 143 -16.91 0.16 8.87
CA TYR A 143 -16.93 1.08 9.99
C TYR A 143 -15.55 1.75 10.13
N LEU A 144 -15.54 3.09 10.16
CA LEU A 144 -14.37 3.86 10.55
C LEU A 144 -14.63 4.47 11.93
N PRO A 145 -13.79 4.18 12.95
CA PRO A 145 -13.98 4.70 14.29
C PRO A 145 -13.79 6.22 14.36
N GLN A 146 -14.60 6.89 15.18
CA GLN A 146 -14.49 8.33 15.41
C GLN A 146 -13.32 8.70 16.31
N TRP A 147 -12.96 7.84 17.28
CA TRP A 147 -11.86 8.08 18.21
C TRP A 147 -10.51 8.34 17.53
N TRP A 148 -10.34 7.98 16.25
CA TRP A 148 -9.14 8.30 15.46
C TRP A 148 -8.96 9.82 15.25
N LEU A 149 -10.05 10.58 15.29
CA LEU A 149 -10.07 12.02 15.04
C LEU A 149 -9.91 12.83 16.33
N ASP A 150 -10.14 12.22 17.48
CA ASP A 150 -10.00 12.86 18.78
C ASP A 150 -8.52 12.94 19.16
N SER A 151 -7.98 14.16 19.25
CA SER A 151 -6.58 14.41 19.59
C SER A 151 -6.21 14.03 21.03
N GLU A 152 -7.19 13.93 21.92
CA GLU A 152 -7.00 13.60 23.34
C GLU A 152 -6.76 12.12 23.62
N GLU A 153 -7.25 11.19 22.77
CA GLU A 153 -7.05 9.75 22.97
C GLU A 153 -5.76 9.20 22.35
N LYS A 154 -5.15 9.93 21.41
CA LYS A 154 -3.84 9.55 20.82
C LYS A 154 -2.70 9.45 21.84
N GLY A 155 -2.85 10.11 22.99
CA GLY A 155 -1.93 9.98 24.12
C GLY A 155 -2.12 8.72 24.97
N LYS A 156 -3.25 8.00 24.84
CA LYS A 156 -3.59 6.82 25.66
C LYS A 156 -3.32 5.48 24.96
N LEU A 157 -3.25 5.45 23.63
CA LEU A 157 -2.87 4.25 22.87
C LEU A 157 -1.36 4.12 22.60
N ALA A 158 -0.58 5.15 22.96
CA ALA A 158 0.88 5.16 22.88
C ALA A 158 1.58 4.99 24.25
N SER A 159 0.81 4.65 25.29
CA SER A 159 1.27 4.30 26.65
C SER A 159 0.93 2.85 26.97
#